data_AF-A0A0K2ZDN9-F1
#
_entry.id   AF-A0A0K2ZDN9-F1
#
_cell.length_a   1.000
_cell.length_b   1.000
_cell.length_c   1.000
_cell.angle_alpha   90.00
_cell.angle_beta   90.00
_cell.angle_gamma   90.00
#
_symmetry.space_group_name_H-M   'P 1'
#
loop_
_entity.id
_entity.type
_entity.pdbx_description
1 polymer ?
#
loop_
_entity_poly.entity_id
_entity_poly.type
_entity_poly.pdbx_seq_one_letter_code
_entity_poly.pdbx_strand_id
1 'polypeptide(L)'
;MKSLMPIARLLDVARAEWGAQAPIAGFSLYNPGNAAAVIEIRQGEGRRLAYDPPVLLLDAGNGQILARSDIPGAAAQTRSTLYGLHLAHFAGSGLRWLLFGSGLLGCLMVASGVILWAVKERPKHAKAGRIGVGLRLVDALNIGTVAGLPIAFAAYFWGNRLIPVSAAERPEQEAAVFFLAWAAALLGAFVWPKRAMWAWQLYLGAALLVLLPVLNALTTEAHLGKTVPAGDWALAGVDLVCCALGCMLALAARRMQRWQPPLSAAERRQRERAAARPVSTAVLETP
;
A
#
# COMPACT_ATOMS: atom_id res chain seq x y z
N MET A 1 -19.07 14.43 -43.24
CA MET A 1 -18.09 13.66 -42.46
C MET A 1 -16.70 14.10 -42.86
N LYS A 2 -15.83 14.41 -41.89
CA LYS A 2 -14.43 14.77 -42.14
C LYS A 2 -13.63 13.48 -42.34
N SER A 3 -12.84 13.41 -43.41
CA SER A 3 -11.88 12.31 -43.56
C SER A 3 -10.74 12.53 -42.55
N LEU A 4 -10.51 11.55 -41.69
CA LEU A 4 -9.41 11.59 -40.73
C LEU A 4 -8.09 11.32 -41.46
N MET A 5 -7.06 12.06 -41.10
CA MET A 5 -5.71 11.77 -41.58
C MET A 5 -5.20 10.48 -40.92
N PRO A 6 -4.36 9.67 -41.59
CA PRO A 6 -3.74 8.51 -40.96
C PRO A 6 -3.00 8.92 -39.68
N ILE A 7 -3.27 8.22 -38.58
CA ILE A 7 -2.74 8.59 -37.27
C ILE A 7 -1.22 8.66 -37.22
N ALA A 8 -0.53 7.82 -38.00
CA ALA A 8 0.92 7.87 -38.14
C ALA A 8 1.42 9.26 -38.56
N ARG A 9 0.73 9.92 -39.50
CA ARG A 9 1.09 11.28 -39.96
C ARG A 9 0.85 12.33 -38.88
N LEU A 10 -0.23 12.20 -38.10
CA LEU A 10 -0.51 13.09 -36.98
C LEU A 10 0.56 12.94 -35.86
N LEU A 11 1.02 11.71 -35.61
CA LEU A 11 2.11 11.44 -34.68
C LEU A 11 3.45 11.99 -35.20
N ASP A 12 3.69 11.95 -36.52
CA ASP A 12 4.89 12.53 -37.12
C ASP A 12 4.93 14.06 -36.97
N VAL A 13 3.77 14.75 -37.03
CA VAL A 13 3.69 16.19 -36.71
C VAL A 13 4.12 16.46 -35.27
N ALA A 14 3.64 15.65 -34.31
CA ALA A 14 4.05 15.77 -32.92
C ALA A 14 5.56 15.48 -32.72
N ARG A 15 6.12 14.49 -33.42
CA ARG A 15 7.57 14.20 -33.39
C ARG A 15 8.40 15.31 -34.04
N ALA A 16 7.89 15.97 -35.08
CA ALA A 16 8.58 17.11 -35.68
C ALA A 16 8.66 18.30 -34.71
N GLU A 17 7.58 18.55 -33.95
CA GLU A 17 7.54 19.62 -32.95
C GLU A 17 8.45 19.33 -31.74
N TRP A 18 8.42 18.11 -31.22
CA TRP A 18 9.12 17.74 -29.99
C TRP A 18 10.52 17.13 -30.18
N GLY A 19 10.91 16.86 -31.43
CA GLY A 19 12.12 16.12 -31.79
C GLY A 19 11.83 14.66 -32.13
N ALA A 20 12.52 14.12 -33.14
CA ALA A 20 12.20 12.84 -33.77
C ALA A 20 12.20 11.64 -32.80
N GLN A 21 12.96 11.71 -31.71
CA GLN A 21 13.09 10.68 -30.68
C GLN A 21 12.23 10.96 -29.44
N ALA A 22 11.40 12.01 -29.45
CA ALA A 22 10.49 12.29 -28.34
C ALA A 22 9.52 11.11 -28.19
N PRO A 23 9.47 10.47 -27.00
CA PRO A 23 8.49 9.43 -26.75
C PRO A 23 7.09 10.04 -26.83
N ILE A 24 6.09 9.22 -27.17
CA ILE A 24 4.67 9.61 -27.17
C ILE A 24 3.97 8.68 -26.18
N ALA A 25 3.31 9.25 -25.17
CA ALA A 25 2.60 8.46 -24.15
C ALA A 25 1.28 7.90 -24.70
N GLY A 26 0.61 8.67 -25.55
CA GLY A 26 -0.66 8.29 -26.13
C GLY A 26 -1.35 9.47 -26.80
N PHE A 27 -2.58 9.22 -27.24
CA PHE A 27 -3.43 10.22 -27.85
C PHE A 27 -4.88 10.04 -27.41
N SER A 28 -5.69 11.08 -27.56
CA SER A 28 -7.14 11.04 -27.36
C SER A 28 -7.82 11.77 -28.50
N LEU A 29 -8.86 11.15 -29.07
CA LEU A 29 -9.64 11.71 -30.17
C LEU A 29 -10.97 12.23 -29.64
N TYR A 30 -11.21 13.50 -29.84
CA TYR A 30 -12.46 14.16 -29.49
C TYR A 30 -13.31 14.38 -30.74
N ASN A 31 -14.63 14.25 -30.61
CA ASN A 31 -15.62 14.42 -31.68
C ASN A 31 -15.35 13.59 -32.96
N PRO A 32 -15.16 12.26 -32.85
CA PRO A 32 -14.88 11.42 -34.02
C PRO A 32 -15.97 11.53 -35.09
N GLY A 33 -15.57 11.67 -36.35
CA GLY A 33 -16.49 11.76 -37.50
C GLY A 33 -17.11 13.15 -37.76
N ASN A 34 -16.91 14.12 -36.86
CA ASN A 34 -17.36 15.50 -37.03
C ASN A 34 -16.32 16.37 -37.78
N ALA A 35 -16.75 17.47 -38.38
CA ALA A 35 -15.88 18.51 -38.93
C ALA A 35 -14.95 19.12 -37.86
N ALA A 36 -15.39 19.16 -36.60
CA ALA A 36 -14.64 19.61 -35.43
C ALA A 36 -13.84 18.48 -34.73
N ALA A 37 -13.45 17.43 -35.45
CA ALA A 37 -12.63 16.36 -34.88
C ALA A 37 -11.23 16.88 -34.54
N VAL A 38 -10.81 16.67 -33.29
CA VAL A 38 -9.53 17.13 -32.72
C VAL A 38 -8.81 15.95 -32.08
N ILE A 39 -7.52 15.81 -32.36
CA ILE A 39 -6.66 14.84 -31.70
C ILE A 39 -5.74 15.56 -30.72
N GLU A 40 -5.75 15.09 -29.48
CA GLU A 40 -4.80 15.48 -28.44
C GLU A 40 -3.69 14.43 -28.40
N ILE A 41 -2.45 14.84 -28.61
CA ILE A 41 -1.28 13.97 -28.48
C ILE A 41 -0.54 14.38 -27.21
N ARG A 42 -0.19 13.40 -26.37
CA ARG A 42 0.58 13.63 -25.15
C ARG A 42 2.01 13.18 -25.32
N GLN A 43 2.96 14.05 -24.99
CA GLN A 43 4.36 13.70 -25.02
C GLN A 43 4.62 12.60 -23.99
N GLY A 44 5.36 11.59 -24.41
CA GLY A 44 5.80 10.49 -23.58
C GLY A 44 6.77 10.93 -22.50
N GLU A 45 6.86 10.09 -21.48
CA GLU A 45 7.69 10.32 -20.31
C GLU A 45 9.16 10.15 -20.69
N GLY A 46 9.91 11.24 -20.69
CA GLY A 46 11.37 11.19 -20.56
C GLY A 46 11.78 11.03 -19.08
N ARG A 47 13.06 11.27 -18.75
CA ARG A 47 13.52 11.35 -17.34
C ARG A 47 13.08 12.66 -16.65
N ARG A 48 11.81 13.03 -16.76
CA ARG A 48 11.26 14.26 -16.17
C ARG A 48 10.73 13.99 -14.76
N LEU A 49 10.88 15.00 -13.91
CA LEU A 49 10.36 14.99 -12.54
C LEU A 49 8.91 15.49 -12.46
N ALA A 50 8.51 16.38 -13.38
CA ALA A 50 7.15 16.89 -13.45
C ALA A 50 6.21 15.81 -14.01
N TYR A 51 5.03 15.71 -13.41
CA TYR A 51 4.00 14.72 -13.78
C TYR A 51 3.21 15.10 -15.02
N ASP A 52 2.99 16.39 -15.27
CA ASP A 52 2.13 16.88 -16.36
C ASP A 52 2.96 16.94 -17.66
N PRO A 53 2.69 16.06 -18.65
CA PRO A 53 3.43 16.09 -19.90
C PRO A 53 2.93 17.23 -20.79
N PRO A 54 3.80 17.78 -21.65
CA PRO A 54 3.36 18.65 -22.74
C PRO A 54 2.36 17.95 -23.65
N VAL A 55 1.41 18.73 -24.15
CA VAL A 55 0.29 18.26 -24.96
C VAL A 55 0.22 19.08 -26.24
N LEU A 56 -0.08 18.42 -27.35
CA LEU A 56 -0.30 19.05 -28.64
C LEU A 56 -1.71 18.73 -29.14
N LEU A 57 -2.50 19.77 -29.44
CA LEU A 57 -3.83 19.63 -30.02
C LEU A 57 -3.72 19.86 -31.52
N LEU A 58 -4.11 18.86 -32.31
CA LEU A 58 -4.11 18.91 -33.77
C LEU A 58 -5.53 18.75 -34.30
N ASP A 59 -5.80 19.37 -35.44
CA ASP A 59 -6.97 19.06 -36.25
C ASP A 59 -6.82 17.64 -36.84
N ALA A 60 -7.80 16.78 -36.61
CA ALA A 60 -7.69 15.37 -36.96
C ALA A 60 -7.78 15.07 -38.47
N GLY A 61 -8.21 16.03 -39.30
CA GLY A 61 -8.34 15.84 -40.76
C GLY A 61 -7.17 16.39 -41.57
N ASN A 62 -6.55 17.48 -41.14
CA ASN A 62 -5.42 18.09 -41.86
C ASN A 62 -4.10 18.12 -41.07
N GLY A 63 -4.11 17.74 -39.78
CA GLY A 63 -2.92 17.72 -38.92
C GLY A 63 -2.40 19.10 -38.51
N GLN A 64 -3.18 20.16 -38.70
CA GLN A 64 -2.80 21.50 -38.29
C GLN A 64 -2.75 21.61 -36.77
N ILE A 65 -1.69 22.23 -36.24
CA ILE A 65 -1.57 22.51 -34.80
C ILE A 65 -2.59 23.58 -34.42
N LEU A 66 -3.53 23.21 -33.56
CA LEU A 66 -4.56 24.10 -33.02
C LEU A 66 -4.08 24.78 -31.74
N ALA A 67 -3.42 24.03 -30.86
CA ALA A 67 -2.89 24.55 -29.60
C ALA A 67 -1.69 23.74 -29.10
N ARG A 68 -0.85 24.39 -28.30
CA ARG A 68 0.28 23.81 -27.57
C ARG A 68 -0.01 23.95 -26.08
N SER A 69 0.45 22.99 -25.28
CA SER A 69 0.49 23.19 -23.84
C SER A 69 1.38 24.39 -23.51
N ASP A 70 0.81 25.39 -22.83
CA ASP A 70 1.57 26.54 -22.35
C ASP A 70 2.63 26.13 -21.32
N ILE A 71 3.61 27.00 -21.12
CA ILE A 71 4.58 26.85 -20.03
C ILE A 71 3.80 26.99 -18.71
N PRO A 72 3.74 25.96 -17.86
CA PRO A 72 3.00 26.05 -16.60
C PRO A 72 3.60 27.14 -15.72
N GLY A 73 2.75 27.92 -15.07
CA GLY A 73 3.20 28.89 -14.06
C GLY A 73 3.94 28.21 -12.91
N ALA A 74 4.75 28.96 -12.17
CA ALA A 74 5.64 28.42 -11.12
C ALA A 74 4.92 27.55 -10.08
N ALA A 75 3.69 27.90 -9.70
CA ALA A 75 2.87 27.12 -8.78
C ALA A 75 2.46 25.76 -9.37
N ALA A 76 2.00 25.73 -10.62
CA ALA A 76 1.62 24.51 -11.31
C ALA A 76 2.84 23.59 -11.50
N GLN A 77 3.99 24.15 -11.87
CA GLN A 77 5.21 23.38 -12.05
C GLN A 77 5.74 22.79 -10.73
N THR A 78 5.63 23.53 -9.63
CA THR A 78 5.99 23.03 -8.29
C THR A 78 5.08 21.85 -7.90
N ARG A 79 3.76 22.01 -8.06
CA ARG A 79 2.79 20.92 -7.82
C ARG A 79 3.13 19.70 -8.67
N SER A 80 3.35 19.89 -9.96
CA SER A 80 3.64 18.82 -10.91
C SER A 80 4.92 18.06 -10.53
N THR A 81 5.95 18.78 -10.09
CA THR A 81 7.22 18.20 -9.64
C THR A 81 7.05 17.42 -8.33
N LEU A 82 6.37 18.00 -7.34
CA LEU A 82 6.09 17.32 -6.07
C LEU A 82 5.25 16.06 -6.30
N TYR A 83 4.28 16.12 -7.20
CA TYR A 83 3.42 15.00 -7.53
C TYR A 83 4.20 13.90 -8.28
N GLY A 84 5.05 14.26 -9.25
CA GLY A 84 5.89 13.28 -9.94
C GLY A 84 6.95 12.65 -9.03
N LEU A 85 7.49 13.40 -8.06
CA LEU A 85 8.33 12.85 -7.00
C LEU A 85 7.55 11.88 -6.09
N HIS A 86 6.34 12.25 -5.68
CA HIS A 86 5.48 11.43 -4.81
C HIS A 86 5.12 10.09 -5.45
N LEU A 87 4.78 10.11 -6.75
CA LEU A 87 4.46 8.90 -7.51
C LEU A 87 5.69 8.10 -7.95
N ALA A 88 6.90 8.59 -7.65
CA ALA A 88 8.15 8.04 -8.19
C ALA A 88 8.10 7.91 -9.72
N HIS A 89 7.47 8.89 -10.38
CA HIS A 89 7.19 8.87 -11.82
C HIS A 89 8.48 8.70 -12.65
N PHE A 90 9.52 9.46 -12.28
CA PHE A 90 10.84 9.43 -12.91
C PHE A 90 11.63 8.12 -12.70
N ALA A 91 11.19 7.26 -11.78
CA ALA A 91 11.94 6.07 -11.39
C ALA A 91 11.66 4.90 -12.34
N GLY A 92 12.72 4.30 -12.89
CA GLY A 92 12.62 2.99 -13.53
C GLY A 92 12.35 1.87 -12.50
N SER A 93 12.10 0.66 -12.97
CA SER A 93 11.65 -0.47 -12.13
C SER A 93 12.54 -0.73 -10.90
N GLY A 94 13.86 -0.71 -11.05
CA GLY A 94 14.78 -0.93 -9.92
C GLY A 94 14.71 0.15 -8.85
N LEU A 95 14.62 1.43 -9.26
CA LEU A 95 14.50 2.54 -8.31
C LEU A 95 13.13 2.55 -7.62
N ARG A 96 12.05 2.17 -8.34
CA ARG A 96 10.72 1.99 -7.73
C ARG A 96 10.74 0.95 -6.61
N TRP A 97 11.45 -0.17 -6.79
CA TRP A 97 11.62 -1.17 -5.73
C TRP A 97 12.41 -0.66 -4.51
N LEU A 98 13.47 0.12 -4.74
CA LEU A 98 14.22 0.74 -3.64
C LEU A 98 13.37 1.76 -2.87
N LEU A 99 12.59 2.58 -3.58
CA LEU A 99 11.66 3.54 -2.96
C LEU A 99 10.55 2.83 -2.20
N PHE A 100 9.99 1.76 -2.77
CA PHE A 100 8.99 0.92 -2.10
C PHE A 100 9.55 0.31 -0.80
N GLY A 101 10.74 -0.31 -0.87
CA GLY A 101 11.41 -0.89 0.30
C GLY A 101 11.76 0.16 1.35
N SER A 102 12.28 1.32 0.94
CA SER A 102 12.56 2.45 1.83
C SER A 102 11.31 2.99 2.51
N GLY A 103 10.19 3.10 1.78
CA GLY A 103 8.89 3.48 2.32
C GLY A 103 8.41 2.50 3.39
N LEU A 104 8.50 1.18 3.12
CA LEU A 104 8.12 0.14 4.08
C LEU A 104 8.98 0.19 5.35
N LEU A 105 10.30 0.38 5.21
CA LEU A 105 11.21 0.57 6.34
C LEU A 105 10.91 1.85 7.13
N GLY A 106 10.56 2.94 6.44
CA GLY A 106 10.11 4.19 7.06
C GLY A 106 8.84 4.00 7.90
N CYS A 107 7.84 3.30 7.36
CA CYS A 107 6.63 2.94 8.11
C CYS A 107 6.96 2.09 9.34
N LEU A 108 7.85 1.11 9.21
CA LEU A 108 8.28 0.26 10.32
C LEU A 108 9.03 1.07 11.40
N MET A 109 9.87 2.02 11.00
CA MET A 109 10.59 2.91 11.92
C MET A 109 9.60 3.76 12.73
N VAL A 110 8.61 4.39 12.09
CA VAL A 110 7.59 5.18 12.79
C VAL A 110 6.75 4.30 13.72
N ALA A 111 6.25 3.17 13.22
CA ALA A 111 5.43 2.25 14.00
C ALA A 111 6.17 1.71 15.24
N SER A 112 7.44 1.29 15.07
CA SER A 112 8.26 0.80 16.17
C SER A 112 8.56 1.88 17.20
N GLY A 113 8.81 3.13 16.79
CA GLY A 113 9.02 4.25 17.69
C GLY A 113 7.83 4.50 18.62
N VAL A 114 6.61 4.53 18.07
CA VAL A 114 5.39 4.74 18.87
C VAL A 114 5.10 3.54 19.79
N ILE A 115 5.34 2.30 19.32
CA ILE A 115 5.17 1.09 20.14
C ILE A 115 6.17 1.07 21.31
N LEU A 116 7.46 1.39 21.06
CA LEU A 116 8.49 1.42 22.09
C LEU A 116 8.20 2.48 23.15
N TRP A 117 7.69 3.65 22.74
CA TRP A 117 7.21 4.67 23.66
C TRP A 117 6.09 4.12 24.56
N ALA A 118 5.08 3.48 23.99
CA ALA A 118 3.97 2.90 24.74
C ALA A 118 4.44 1.81 25.73
N VAL A 119 5.40 0.97 25.33
CA VAL A 119 6.02 -0.05 26.20
C VAL A 119 6.76 0.58 27.37
N LYS A 120 7.50 1.67 27.13
CA LYS A 120 8.25 2.39 28.17
C LYS A 120 7.33 3.12 29.16
N GLU A 121 6.17 3.57 28.71
CA GLU A 121 5.25 4.36 29.53
C GLU A 121 4.32 3.50 30.40
N ARG A 122 4.01 2.27 29.97
CA ARG A 122 3.17 1.30 30.73
C ARG A 122 3.59 1.11 32.21
N PRO A 123 4.88 0.91 32.56
CA PRO A 123 5.30 0.73 33.95
C PRO A 123 5.07 1.98 34.82
N LYS A 124 5.15 3.19 34.24
CA LYS A 124 4.95 4.43 34.98
C LYS A 124 3.48 4.61 35.37
N HIS A 125 2.56 4.33 34.44
CA HIS A 125 1.13 4.33 34.74
C HIS A 125 0.71 3.18 35.67
N ALA A 126 1.32 2.00 35.54
CA ALA A 126 1.07 0.89 36.46
C ALA A 126 1.48 1.24 37.91
N LYS A 127 2.59 1.96 38.10
CA LYS A 127 3.02 2.48 39.42
C LYS A 127 2.07 3.54 39.98
N ALA A 128 1.37 4.28 39.12
CA ALA A 128 0.36 5.28 39.51
C ALA A 128 -1.03 4.67 39.78
N GLY A 129 -1.19 3.34 39.74
CA GLY A 129 -2.41 2.62 40.11
C GLY A 129 -3.55 2.65 39.08
N ARG A 130 -3.41 3.40 37.97
CA ARG A 130 -4.41 3.45 36.89
C ARG A 130 -3.73 3.55 35.51
N ILE A 131 -4.18 2.72 34.58
CA ILE A 131 -3.83 2.87 33.15
C ILE A 131 -4.60 4.11 32.64
N GLY A 132 -3.87 5.18 32.32
CA GLY A 132 -4.47 6.42 31.82
C GLY A 132 -5.23 6.19 30.51
N VAL A 133 -6.35 6.91 30.31
CA VAL A 133 -7.17 6.85 29.08
C VAL A 133 -6.32 7.13 27.83
N GLY A 134 -5.36 8.06 27.92
CA GLY A 134 -4.44 8.36 26.83
C GLY A 134 -3.58 7.17 26.38
N LEU A 135 -3.14 6.32 27.31
CA LEU A 135 -2.35 5.13 26.94
C LEU A 135 -3.21 4.07 26.25
N ARG A 136 -4.48 3.90 26.67
CA ARG A 136 -5.43 3.00 25.98
C ARG A 136 -5.77 3.51 24.58
N LEU A 137 -5.92 4.83 24.42
CA LEU A 137 -6.15 5.46 23.13
C LEU A 137 -4.96 5.21 22.19
N VAL A 138 -3.73 5.45 22.65
CA VAL A 138 -2.52 5.19 21.84
C VAL A 138 -2.39 3.71 21.49
N ASP A 139 -2.66 2.80 22.43
CA ASP A 139 -2.65 1.36 22.15
C ASP A 139 -3.67 0.98 21.07
N ALA A 140 -4.90 1.48 21.16
CA ALA A 140 -5.95 1.20 20.19
C ALA A 140 -5.62 1.78 18.80
N LEU A 141 -5.14 3.03 18.74
CA LEU A 141 -4.72 3.66 17.49
C LEU A 141 -3.53 2.92 16.86
N ASN A 142 -2.56 2.47 17.67
CA ASN A 142 -1.42 1.70 17.16
C ASN A 142 -1.88 0.38 16.56
N ILE A 143 -2.77 -0.36 17.24
CA ILE A 143 -3.33 -1.61 16.72
C ILE A 143 -4.07 -1.34 15.40
N GLY A 144 -5.06 -0.45 15.41
CA GLY A 144 -5.92 -0.22 14.25
C GLY A 144 -5.21 0.45 13.07
N THR A 145 -4.12 1.18 13.32
CA THR A 145 -3.33 1.78 12.23
C THR A 145 -2.29 0.78 11.72
N VAL A 146 -1.43 0.23 12.58
CA VAL A 146 -0.31 -0.61 12.15
C VAL A 146 -0.77 -1.99 11.69
N ALA A 147 -1.71 -2.63 12.41
CA ALA A 147 -2.25 -3.93 12.03
C ALA A 147 -3.51 -3.81 11.15
N GLY A 148 -4.28 -2.74 11.30
CA GLY A 148 -5.53 -2.54 10.54
C GLY A 148 -5.35 -2.00 9.12
N LEU A 149 -4.33 -1.17 8.83
CA LEU A 149 -4.10 -0.69 7.46
C LEU A 149 -3.86 -1.82 6.45
N PRO A 150 -3.04 -2.85 6.74
CA PRO A 150 -2.90 -3.99 5.83
C PRO A 150 -4.21 -4.71 5.53
N ILE A 151 -5.13 -4.79 6.51
CA ILE A 151 -6.47 -5.35 6.32
C ILE A 151 -7.26 -4.48 5.34
N ALA A 152 -7.21 -3.15 5.50
CA ALA A 152 -7.91 -2.22 4.64
C ALA A 152 -7.44 -2.30 3.19
N PHE A 153 -6.12 -2.33 2.96
CA PHE A 153 -5.55 -2.52 1.61
C PHE A 153 -5.97 -3.86 1.01
N ALA A 154 -5.90 -4.95 1.78
CA ALA A 154 -6.34 -6.25 1.31
C ALA A 154 -7.85 -6.24 0.98
N ALA A 155 -8.68 -5.66 1.84
CA ALA A 155 -10.12 -5.53 1.61
C ALA A 155 -10.43 -4.72 0.34
N TYR A 156 -9.66 -3.66 0.05
CA TYR A 156 -9.78 -2.90 -1.20
C TYR A 156 -9.53 -3.81 -2.42
N PHE A 157 -8.48 -4.63 -2.41
CA PHE A 157 -8.22 -5.56 -3.51
C PHE A 157 -9.30 -6.63 -3.66
N TRP A 158 -9.83 -7.13 -2.54
CA TRP A 158 -10.98 -8.03 -2.56
C TRP A 158 -12.23 -7.36 -3.13
N GLY A 159 -12.51 -6.11 -2.72
CA GLY A 159 -13.60 -5.29 -3.25
C GLY A 159 -13.48 -5.08 -4.75
N ASN A 160 -12.30 -4.72 -5.24
CA ASN A 160 -12.03 -4.56 -6.67
C ASN A 160 -12.31 -5.84 -7.48
N ARG A 161 -12.21 -7.02 -6.86
CA ARG A 161 -12.46 -8.30 -7.51
C ARG A 161 -13.89 -8.79 -7.42
N LEU A 162 -14.55 -8.53 -6.29
CA LEU A 162 -15.90 -9.02 -6.00
C LEU A 162 -17.00 -8.06 -6.46
N ILE A 163 -16.72 -6.75 -6.53
CA ILE A 163 -17.69 -5.76 -6.98
C ILE A 163 -17.87 -5.88 -8.51
N PRO A 164 -19.12 -6.05 -9.00
CA PRO A 164 -19.39 -6.17 -10.43
C PRO A 164 -18.91 -4.95 -11.21
N VAL A 165 -18.42 -5.18 -12.43
CA VAL A 165 -17.97 -4.10 -13.33
C VAL A 165 -19.10 -3.14 -13.69
N SER A 166 -20.35 -3.62 -13.71
CA SER A 166 -21.55 -2.83 -14.00
C SER A 166 -22.09 -2.06 -12.80
N ALA A 167 -21.46 -2.13 -11.62
CA ALA A 167 -21.93 -1.41 -10.45
C ALA A 167 -21.81 0.11 -10.67
N ALA A 168 -22.88 0.84 -10.40
CA ALA A 168 -22.86 2.29 -10.37
C ALA A 168 -21.94 2.77 -9.24
N GLU A 169 -21.20 3.86 -9.46
CA GLU A 169 -20.29 4.45 -8.45
C GLU A 169 -19.31 3.42 -7.86
N ARG A 170 -18.82 2.53 -8.72
CA ARG A 170 -17.88 1.47 -8.32
C ARG A 170 -16.62 2.02 -7.63
N PRO A 171 -15.96 3.11 -8.11
CA PRO A 171 -14.80 3.67 -7.42
C PRO A 171 -15.10 4.07 -5.97
N GLU A 172 -16.26 4.66 -5.72
CA GLU A 172 -16.74 5.07 -4.40
C GLU A 172 -17.00 3.85 -3.51
N GLN A 173 -17.58 2.78 -4.07
CA GLN A 173 -17.79 1.52 -3.35
C GLN A 173 -16.48 0.84 -2.98
N GLU A 174 -15.49 0.82 -3.87
CA GLU A 174 -14.15 0.27 -3.57
C GLU A 174 -13.48 1.06 -2.43
N ALA A 175 -13.55 2.39 -2.47
CA ALA A 175 -13.08 3.24 -1.38
C ALA A 175 -13.86 3.00 -0.08
N ALA A 176 -15.18 2.81 -0.15
CA ALA A 176 -16.00 2.50 1.01
C ALA A 176 -15.58 1.18 1.67
N VAL A 177 -15.29 0.13 0.88
CA VAL A 177 -14.80 -1.16 1.41
C VAL A 177 -13.49 -0.97 2.19
N PHE A 178 -12.56 -0.16 1.67
CA PHE A 178 -11.32 0.17 2.38
C PHE A 178 -11.61 0.84 3.72
N PHE A 179 -12.40 1.92 3.73
CA PHE A 179 -12.67 2.70 4.95
C PHE A 179 -13.51 1.93 5.97
N LEU A 180 -14.47 1.12 5.52
CA LEU A 180 -15.29 0.27 6.40
C LEU A 180 -14.44 -0.83 7.05
N ALA A 181 -13.58 -1.50 6.28
CA ALA A 181 -12.66 -2.50 6.82
C ALA A 181 -11.69 -1.87 7.84
N TRP A 182 -11.15 -0.69 7.54
CA TRP A 182 -10.27 0.02 8.45
C TRP A 182 -11.00 0.49 9.72
N ALA A 183 -12.20 1.04 9.58
CA ALA A 183 -13.05 1.44 10.70
C ALA A 183 -13.39 0.25 11.60
N ALA A 184 -13.72 -0.91 11.02
CA ALA A 184 -13.97 -2.14 11.78
C ALA A 184 -12.72 -2.60 12.56
N ALA A 185 -11.54 -2.53 11.94
CA ALA A 185 -10.28 -2.85 12.60
C ALA A 185 -9.97 -1.87 13.76
N LEU A 186 -10.21 -0.57 13.56
CA LEU A 186 -10.08 0.44 14.61
C LEU A 186 -11.06 0.22 15.76
N LEU A 187 -12.34 0.00 15.47
CA LEU A 187 -13.36 -0.28 16.48
C LEU A 187 -13.01 -1.53 17.30
N GLY A 188 -12.58 -2.60 16.64
CA GLY A 188 -12.07 -3.80 17.32
C GLY A 188 -10.90 -3.49 18.25
N ALA A 189 -9.96 -2.64 17.82
CA ALA A 189 -8.85 -2.19 18.64
C ALA A 189 -9.28 -1.37 19.86
N PHE A 190 -10.30 -0.52 19.73
CA PHE A 190 -10.85 0.27 20.84
C PHE A 190 -11.58 -0.58 21.87
N VAL A 191 -12.38 -1.55 21.41
CA VAL A 191 -13.12 -2.47 22.30
C VAL A 191 -12.14 -3.39 23.04
N TRP A 192 -11.10 -3.88 22.36
CA TRP A 192 -10.17 -4.85 22.93
C TRP A 192 -8.69 -4.53 22.65
N PRO A 193 -8.10 -3.51 23.31
CA PRO A 193 -6.71 -3.10 23.11
C PRO A 193 -5.73 -4.04 23.83
N LYS A 194 -5.75 -5.33 23.48
CA LYS A 194 -4.88 -6.37 24.03
C LYS A 194 -3.94 -6.93 22.96
N ARG A 195 -2.87 -7.58 23.40
CA ARG A 195 -1.93 -8.30 22.52
C ARG A 195 -2.61 -9.34 21.62
N ALA A 196 -3.72 -9.94 22.09
CA ALA A 196 -4.51 -10.86 21.27
C ALA A 196 -5.09 -10.18 20.02
N MET A 197 -5.57 -8.94 20.14
CA MET A 197 -6.13 -8.18 19.00
C MET A 197 -5.05 -7.85 17.96
N TRP A 198 -3.83 -7.54 18.38
CA TRP A 198 -2.68 -7.43 17.47
C TRP A 198 -2.52 -8.68 16.61
N ALA A 199 -2.47 -9.86 17.25
CA ALA A 199 -2.31 -11.12 16.53
C ALA A 199 -3.49 -11.40 15.60
N TRP A 200 -4.72 -11.18 16.06
CA TRP A 200 -5.93 -11.38 15.25
C TRP A 200 -5.94 -10.51 14.00
N GLN A 201 -5.68 -9.21 14.13
CA GLN A 201 -5.65 -8.30 12.97
C GLN A 201 -4.51 -8.65 12.00
N LEU A 202 -3.32 -8.97 12.50
CA LEU A 202 -2.21 -9.39 11.66
C LEU A 202 -2.49 -10.70 10.92
N TYR A 203 -3.10 -11.70 11.57
CA TYR A 203 -3.51 -12.94 10.90
C TYR A 203 -4.63 -12.72 9.89
N LEU A 204 -5.60 -11.86 10.19
CA LEU A 204 -6.68 -11.53 9.26
C LEU A 204 -6.11 -10.85 8.01
N GLY A 205 -5.25 -9.84 8.18
CA GLY A 205 -4.56 -9.19 7.06
C GLY A 205 -3.69 -10.17 6.26
N ALA A 206 -2.97 -11.06 6.96
CA ALA A 206 -2.18 -12.10 6.33
C ALA A 206 -3.04 -13.04 5.48
N ALA A 207 -4.17 -13.52 6.02
CA ALA A 207 -5.08 -14.41 5.32
C ALA A 207 -5.66 -13.75 4.08
N LEU A 208 -6.14 -12.50 4.19
CA LEU A 208 -6.69 -11.76 3.05
C LEU A 208 -5.65 -11.55 1.93
N LEU A 209 -4.40 -11.24 2.28
CA LEU A 209 -3.34 -11.05 1.28
C LEU A 209 -2.88 -12.36 0.64
N VAL A 210 -2.70 -13.44 1.41
CA VAL A 210 -2.27 -14.75 0.88
C VAL A 210 -3.37 -15.42 0.06
N LEU A 211 -4.63 -15.19 0.40
CA LEU A 211 -5.78 -15.73 -0.36
C LEU A 211 -6.10 -14.90 -1.60
N LEU A 212 -5.49 -13.72 -1.80
CA LEU A 212 -5.76 -12.87 -2.95
C LEU A 212 -5.46 -13.56 -4.29
N PRO A 213 -4.34 -14.29 -4.49
CA PRO A 213 -4.09 -14.96 -5.76
C PRO A 213 -5.05 -16.12 -6.02
N VAL A 214 -5.57 -16.75 -4.95
CA VAL A 214 -6.62 -17.76 -5.06
C VAL A 214 -7.91 -17.11 -5.53
N LEU A 215 -8.28 -15.95 -4.95
CA LEU A 215 -9.41 -15.17 -5.42
C LEU A 215 -9.24 -14.75 -6.88
N ASN A 216 -8.04 -14.33 -7.28
CA ASN A 216 -7.74 -13.99 -8.67
C ASN A 216 -7.89 -15.20 -9.59
N ALA A 217 -7.50 -16.40 -9.17
CA ALA A 217 -7.72 -17.63 -9.94
C ALA A 217 -9.19 -18.01 -10.12
N LEU A 218 -10.04 -17.69 -9.14
CA LEU A 218 -11.47 -18.00 -9.19
C LEU A 218 -12.29 -16.99 -9.98
N THR A 219 -11.80 -15.76 -10.11
CA THR A 219 -12.56 -14.65 -10.69
C THR A 219 -12.01 -14.20 -12.04
N THR A 220 -10.73 -14.48 -12.33
CA THR A 220 -9.98 -13.95 -13.49
C THR A 220 -9.34 -15.03 -14.32
N GLU A 221 -9.20 -14.74 -15.60
CA GLU A 221 -8.33 -15.50 -16.52
C GLU A 221 -6.83 -15.16 -16.36
N ALA A 222 -6.48 -14.08 -15.65
CA ALA A 222 -5.12 -13.60 -15.45
C ALA A 222 -4.61 -13.89 -14.02
N HIS A 223 -4.53 -15.16 -13.66
CA HIS A 223 -4.04 -15.60 -12.34
C HIS A 223 -2.59 -16.11 -12.42
N LEU A 224 -1.89 -16.23 -11.28
CA LEU A 224 -0.48 -16.66 -11.18
C LEU A 224 -0.11 -17.86 -12.08
N GLY A 225 -0.96 -18.89 -12.12
CA GLY A 225 -0.74 -20.10 -12.93
C GLY A 225 -0.71 -19.86 -14.44
N LYS A 226 -1.24 -18.73 -14.92
CA LYS A 226 -1.20 -18.30 -16.33
C LYS A 226 -0.21 -17.16 -16.56
N THR A 227 -0.13 -16.19 -15.64
CA THR A 227 0.72 -15.01 -15.80
C THR A 227 2.21 -15.34 -15.68
N VAL A 228 2.60 -16.29 -14.81
CA VAL A 228 4.00 -16.71 -14.67
C VAL A 228 4.51 -17.44 -15.93
N PRO A 229 3.81 -18.46 -16.47
CA PRO A 229 4.22 -19.09 -17.73
C PRO A 229 4.19 -18.15 -18.93
N ALA A 230 3.26 -17.19 -18.96
CA ALA A 230 3.17 -16.19 -20.01
C ALA A 230 4.26 -15.09 -19.93
N GLY A 231 5.04 -15.05 -18.85
CA GLY A 231 6.06 -14.02 -18.63
C GLY A 231 5.51 -12.64 -18.26
N ASP A 232 4.24 -12.54 -17.87
CA ASP A 232 3.60 -11.28 -17.46
C ASP A 232 3.92 -10.98 -15.98
N TRP A 233 5.16 -10.53 -15.77
CA TRP A 233 5.68 -10.20 -14.44
C TRP A 233 5.00 -8.99 -13.80
N ALA A 234 4.32 -8.14 -14.57
CA ALA A 234 3.59 -7.00 -14.02
C ALA A 234 2.39 -7.49 -13.19
N LEU A 235 1.61 -8.42 -13.74
CA LEU A 235 0.48 -9.02 -13.02
C LEU A 235 0.93 -10.04 -11.98
N ALA A 236 1.86 -10.94 -12.33
CA ALA A 236 2.37 -11.94 -11.39
C ALA A 236 3.07 -11.31 -10.18
N GLY A 237 3.77 -10.19 -10.38
CA GLY A 237 4.47 -9.47 -9.31
C GLY A 237 3.55 -8.99 -8.20
N VAL A 238 2.33 -8.54 -8.53
CA VAL A 238 1.35 -8.08 -7.53
C VAL A 238 0.95 -9.23 -6.60
N ASP A 239 0.59 -10.38 -7.18
CA ASP A 239 0.20 -11.57 -6.42
C ASP A 239 1.36 -12.07 -5.54
N LEU A 240 2.59 -12.08 -6.07
CA LEU A 240 3.79 -12.49 -5.33
C LEU A 240 4.09 -11.56 -4.15
N VAL A 241 3.97 -10.24 -4.34
CA VAL A 241 4.14 -9.26 -3.24
C VAL A 241 3.06 -9.43 -2.19
N CYS A 242 1.80 -9.63 -2.59
CA CYS A 242 0.70 -9.87 -1.64
C CYS A 242 0.98 -11.11 -0.80
N CYS A 243 1.37 -12.22 -1.43
CA CYS A 243 1.79 -13.43 -0.72
C CYS A 243 2.97 -13.18 0.22
N ALA A 244 4.01 -12.47 -0.24
CA ALA A 244 5.18 -12.18 0.58
C ALA A 244 4.84 -11.33 1.81
N LEU A 245 4.09 -10.24 1.62
CA LEU A 245 3.62 -9.38 2.71
C LEU A 245 2.69 -10.14 3.66
N GLY A 246 1.77 -10.95 3.13
CA GLY A 246 0.88 -11.78 3.94
C GLY A 246 1.65 -12.78 4.81
N CYS A 247 2.66 -13.45 4.26
CA CYS A 247 3.57 -14.31 5.02
C CYS A 247 4.33 -13.53 6.09
N MET A 248 4.84 -12.33 5.79
CA MET A 248 5.51 -11.48 6.78
C MET A 248 4.57 -11.08 7.92
N LEU A 249 3.31 -10.73 7.63
CA LEU A 249 2.29 -10.43 8.64
C LEU A 249 1.97 -11.65 9.50
N ALA A 250 1.83 -12.84 8.91
CA ALA A 250 1.61 -14.08 9.66
C ALA A 250 2.78 -14.41 10.60
N LEU A 251 4.03 -14.21 10.14
CA LEU A 251 5.23 -14.35 10.96
C LEU A 251 5.27 -13.33 12.09
N ALA A 252 4.91 -12.07 11.82
CA ALA A 252 4.80 -11.02 12.83
C ALA A 252 3.72 -11.35 13.87
N ALA A 253 2.56 -11.86 13.45
CA ALA A 253 1.48 -12.31 14.32
C ALA A 253 1.94 -13.46 15.23
N ARG A 254 2.59 -14.48 14.66
CA ARG A 254 3.19 -15.59 15.42
C ARG A 254 4.21 -15.10 16.45
N ARG A 255 5.09 -14.18 16.05
CA ARG A 255 6.11 -13.62 16.92
C ARG A 255 5.49 -12.79 18.05
N MET A 256 4.44 -12.03 17.77
CA MET A 256 3.67 -11.27 18.76
C MET A 256 3.02 -12.18 19.82
N GLN A 257 2.43 -13.32 19.40
CA GLN A 257 1.84 -14.29 20.33
C GLN A 257 2.87 -15.00 21.20
N ARG A 258 4.01 -15.36 20.61
CA ARG A 258 5.09 -16.09 21.30
C ARG A 258 6.00 -15.19 22.13
N TRP A 259 5.87 -13.87 21.99
CA TRP A 259 6.71 -12.92 22.71
C TRP A 259 6.37 -12.93 24.21
N GLN A 260 7.28 -13.50 24.99
CA GLN A 260 7.25 -13.42 26.44
C GLN A 260 8.08 -12.21 26.89
N PRO A 261 7.54 -11.34 27.76
CA PRO A 261 8.34 -10.26 28.32
C PRO A 261 9.54 -10.87 29.07
N PRO A 262 10.75 -10.29 28.95
CA PRO A 262 11.89 -10.75 29.73
C PRO A 262 11.54 -10.68 31.22
N LEU A 263 11.87 -11.74 31.96
CA LEU A 263 11.67 -11.83 33.40
C LEU A 263 12.23 -10.57 34.07
N SER A 264 11.43 -9.93 34.92
CA SER A 264 11.89 -8.81 35.75
C SER A 264 13.11 -9.23 36.56
N ALA A 265 14.03 -8.31 36.83
CA ALA A 265 15.17 -8.58 37.71
C ALA A 265 14.74 -9.12 39.08
N ALA A 266 13.55 -8.73 39.56
CA ALA A 266 12.96 -9.27 40.77
C ALA A 266 12.49 -10.72 40.61
N GLU A 267 11.85 -11.07 39.50
CA GLU A 267 11.38 -12.43 39.19
C GLU A 267 12.55 -13.38 38.92
N ARG A 268 13.62 -12.89 38.26
CA ARG A 268 14.90 -13.62 38.13
C ARG A 268 15.48 -13.94 39.51
N ARG A 269 15.64 -12.93 40.37
CA ARG A 269 16.15 -13.13 41.74
C ARG A 269 15.26 -14.06 42.56
N GLN A 270 13.94 -14.02 42.37
CA GLN A 270 13.02 -14.91 43.07
C GLN A 270 13.10 -16.36 42.57
N ARG A 271 13.27 -16.57 41.25
CA ARG A 271 13.54 -17.90 40.69
C ARG A 271 14.91 -18.44 41.09
N GLU A 272 15.94 -17.60 41.10
CA GLU A 272 17.29 -17.96 41.58
C GLU A 272 17.24 -18.34 43.07
N ARG A 273 16.51 -17.60 43.91
CA ARG A 273 16.29 -17.94 45.32
C ARG A 273 15.48 -19.22 45.53
N ALA A 274 14.48 -19.47 44.67
CA ALA A 274 13.69 -20.70 44.70
C ALA A 274 14.51 -21.92 44.25
N ALA A 275 15.39 -21.75 43.26
CA ALA A 275 16.30 -22.79 42.79
C ALA A 275 17.47 -23.06 43.76
N ALA A 276 17.89 -22.05 44.52
CA ALA A 276 18.91 -22.17 45.56
C ALA A 276 18.38 -22.69 46.91
N ARG A 277 17.06 -22.93 47.04
CA ARG A 277 16.46 -23.46 48.25
C ARG A 277 16.72 -24.99 48.26
N PRO A 278 17.56 -25.52 49.17
CA PRO A 278 17.78 -26.96 49.23
C PRO A 278 16.43 -27.65 49.52
N VAL A 279 16.13 -28.70 48.77
CA VAL A 279 15.00 -29.60 49.07
C VAL A 279 15.25 -30.12 50.48
N SER A 280 14.45 -29.65 51.43
CA SER A 280 14.51 -30.09 52.83
C SER A 280 14.12 -31.56 52.87
N THR A 281 15.11 -32.46 52.79
CA THR A 281 14.99 -33.86 53.20
C THR A 281 14.91 -33.88 54.72
N ALA A 282 13.77 -33.44 55.26
CA ALA A 282 13.47 -33.54 56.67
C ALA A 282 12.63 -34.80 56.89
N VAL A 283 13.33 -35.82 57.39
CA VAL A 283 12.89 -36.75 58.43
C VAL A 283 11.76 -37.73 58.06
N LEU A 284 12.16 -38.91 57.58
CA LEU A 284 11.51 -40.18 57.95
C LEU A 284 12.43 -40.88 58.96
N GLU A 285 12.49 -40.35 60.18
CA GLU A 285 12.85 -41.17 61.35
C GLU A 285 11.60 -41.29 62.20
N THR A 286 11.14 -42.52 62.39
CA THR A 286 10.40 -42.98 63.58
C THR A 286 10.43 -44.51 63.58
N PRO A 287 10.35 -45.12 64.78
CA PRO A 287 11.39 -45.97 65.37
C PRO A 287 11.42 -47.44 64.92
#